data_AF-A0A9D1GVF2-F1
#
_entry.id   AF-A0A9D1GVF2-F1
#
_cell.length_a   1.000
_cell.length_b   1.000
_cell.length_c   1.000
_cell.angle_alpha   90.00
_cell.angle_beta   90.00
_cell.angle_gamma   90.00
#
_symmetry.space_group_name_H-M   'P 1'
#
loop_
_entity.id
_entity.type
_entity.pdbx_description
1 polymer ?
#
loop_
_entity_poly.entity_id
_entity_poly.type
_entity_poly.pdbx_seq_one_letter_code
_entity_poly.pdbx_strand_id
1 'polypeptide(L)'
;MVPVPGETSIGALAFDDDGTLWGLGTNTLFSFDVAGQQVTRSETFFDSDNDATYVTGHELFWHEGQLVGTTAATVFTVDPSSWELTVLSEDKTNLAIDRLGNWYYSKGADLYRWTS
;
A
#
# COMPACT_ATOMS: atom_id res chain seq x y z
N MET A 1 -1.39 12.47 -19.27
CA MET A 1 -0.33 11.52 -18.87
C MET A 1 -0.90 10.69 -17.74
N VAL A 2 -0.84 9.36 -17.84
CA VAL A 2 -1.32 8.47 -16.78
C VAL A 2 -0.05 7.83 -16.18
N PRO A 3 0.14 7.82 -14.85
CA PRO A 3 1.39 7.36 -14.23
C PRO A 3 1.75 5.91 -14.58
N VAL A 4 0.75 5.04 -14.83
CA VAL A 4 0.94 3.64 -15.21
C VAL A 4 -0.04 3.26 -16.33
N PRO A 5 0.42 2.86 -17.54
CA PRO A 5 -0.47 2.39 -18.60
C PRO A 5 -1.16 1.06 -18.23
N GLY A 6 -2.49 1.05 -18.18
CA GLY A 6 -3.30 -0.16 -17.93
C GLY A 6 -4.00 -0.19 -16.57
N GLU A 7 -3.57 0.64 -15.61
CA GLU A 7 -4.25 0.74 -14.32
C GLU A 7 -5.40 1.75 -14.36
N THR A 8 -6.59 1.31 -13.94
CA THR A 8 -7.81 2.13 -13.93
C THR A 8 -8.05 2.86 -12.60
N SER A 9 -7.23 2.61 -11.57
CA SER A 9 -7.28 3.31 -10.29
C SER A 9 -5.92 3.27 -9.60
N ILE A 10 -5.46 4.41 -9.08
CA ILE A 10 -4.47 4.43 -8.00
C ILE A 10 -5.27 4.18 -6.72
N GLY A 11 -5.05 3.03 -6.08
CA GLY A 11 -5.78 2.62 -4.88
C GLY A 11 -5.37 3.41 -3.64
N ALA A 12 -4.08 3.72 -3.49
CA ALA A 12 -3.56 4.50 -2.37
C ALA A 12 -2.24 5.21 -2.72
N LEU A 13 -1.91 6.26 -1.97
CA LEU A 13 -0.69 7.07 -2.10
C LEU A 13 -0.09 7.38 -0.72
N ALA A 14 1.23 7.38 -0.61
CA ALA A 14 1.96 7.77 0.59
C ALA A 14 3.25 8.52 0.22
N PHE A 15 3.64 9.51 1.02
CA PHE A 15 4.97 10.11 0.94
C PHE A 15 5.90 9.48 1.96
N ASP A 16 7.14 9.23 1.57
CA ASP A 16 8.22 8.91 2.52
C ASP A 16 8.88 10.17 3.09
N ASP A 17 9.86 9.98 3.98
CA ASP A 17 10.59 11.07 4.63
C ASP A 17 11.47 11.88 3.66
N ASP A 18 11.83 11.31 2.50
CA ASP A 18 12.64 11.95 1.47
C ASP A 18 11.79 12.69 0.42
N GLY A 19 10.46 12.59 0.50
CA GLY A 19 9.51 13.23 -0.41
C GLY A 19 9.24 12.44 -1.69
N THR A 20 9.65 11.17 -1.77
CA THR A 20 9.23 10.25 -2.84
C THR A 20 7.75 9.94 -2.66
N LEU A 21 6.99 9.98 -3.76
CA LEU A 21 5.61 9.55 -3.77
C LEU A 21 5.54 8.05 -4.08
N TRP A 22 4.94 7.28 -3.18
CA TRP A 22 4.66 5.87 -3.36
C TRP A 22 3.19 5.69 -3.70
N GLY A 23 2.89 4.72 -4.56
CA GLY A 23 1.52 4.41 -4.91
C GLY A 23 1.27 2.92 -5.04
N LEU A 24 0.07 2.53 -4.64
CA LEU A 24 -0.44 1.16 -4.75
C LEU A 24 -1.60 1.16 -5.74
N GLY A 25 -1.40 0.53 -6.89
CA GLY A 25 -2.44 0.18 -7.84
C GLY A 25 -3.15 -1.11 -7.42
N THR A 26 -3.80 -1.78 -8.36
CA THR A 26 -4.53 -3.04 -8.07
C THR A 26 -3.60 -4.13 -7.58
N ASN A 27 -2.48 -4.33 -8.27
CA ASN A 27 -1.53 -5.42 -7.99
C ASN A 27 -0.07 -4.91 -7.92
N THR A 28 0.14 -3.62 -8.15
CA THR A 28 1.46 -3.02 -8.38
C THR A 28 1.75 -1.94 -7.36
N LEU A 29 2.92 -2.02 -6.74
CA LEU A 29 3.51 -0.92 -5.99
C LEU A 29 4.45 -0.15 -6.91
N PHE A 30 4.45 1.17 -6.84
CA PHE A 30 5.38 2.01 -7.58
C PHE A 30 5.91 3.17 -6.75
N SER A 31 7.10 3.63 -7.11
CA SER A 31 7.69 4.89 -6.62
C SER A 31 7.68 5.93 -7.74
N PHE A 32 7.46 7.19 -7.39
CA PHE A 32 7.28 8.31 -8.31
C PHE A 32 8.08 9.52 -7.84
N ASP A 33 8.94 10.03 -8.72
CA ASP A 33 9.62 11.30 -8.53
C ASP A 33 8.67 12.44 -8.94
N VAL A 34 8.24 13.21 -7.94
CA VAL A 34 7.30 14.33 -8.14
C VAL A 34 7.93 15.47 -8.93
N ALA A 35 9.22 15.74 -8.74
CA ALA A 35 9.91 16.83 -9.42
C ALA A 35 10.15 16.48 -10.90
N GLY A 36 10.60 15.25 -11.16
CA GLY A 36 10.82 14.72 -12.51
C GLY A 36 9.54 14.28 -13.23
N GLN A 37 8.41 14.17 -12.51
CA GLN A 37 7.11 13.70 -13.03
C GLN A 37 7.17 12.31 -13.67
N GLN A 38 7.92 11.39 -13.08
CA GLN A 38 8.13 10.05 -13.62
C GLN A 38 8.10 8.97 -12.56
N VAL A 39 7.58 7.79 -12.93
CA VAL A 39 7.75 6.56 -12.16
C VAL A 39 9.23 6.18 -12.17
N THR A 40 9.79 5.92 -10.99
CA THR A 40 11.21 5.54 -10.83
C THR A 40 11.39 4.03 -10.70
N ARG A 41 10.40 3.31 -10.14
CA ARG A 41 10.34 1.85 -10.09
C ARG A 41 8.89 1.39 -9.91
N SER A 42 8.58 0.18 -10.39
CA SER A 42 7.28 -0.46 -10.22
C SER A 42 7.43 -1.97 -10.16
N GLU A 43 6.72 -2.63 -9.25
CA GLU A 43 6.73 -4.09 -9.10
C GLU A 43 5.34 -4.63 -8.82
N THR A 44 5.00 -5.73 -9.47
CA THR A 44 3.75 -6.46 -9.25
C THR A 44 3.97 -7.50 -8.18
N PHE A 45 3.27 -7.36 -7.06
CA PHE A 45 3.41 -8.25 -5.90
C PHE A 45 2.27 -9.25 -5.75
N PHE A 46 1.12 -8.95 -6.35
CA PHE A 46 -0.08 -9.77 -6.19
C PHE A 46 -0.47 -10.35 -7.55
N ASP A 47 -0.50 -11.67 -7.64
CA ASP A 47 -0.94 -12.38 -8.83
C ASP A 47 -2.45 -12.65 -8.68
N SER A 48 -3.26 -11.64 -8.97
CA SER A 48 -4.71 -11.80 -9.01
C SER A 48 -5.25 -11.45 -10.39
N ASP A 49 -5.90 -12.44 -11.02
CA ASP A 49 -6.63 -12.35 -12.29
C ASP A 49 -7.88 -11.45 -12.22
N ASN A 50 -8.01 -10.63 -11.17
CA ASN A 50 -9.20 -9.84 -10.88
C ASN A 50 -9.22 -8.55 -11.71
N ASP A 51 -9.42 -8.72 -13.02
CA ASP A 51 -10.03 -7.72 -13.87
C ASP A 51 -11.33 -7.22 -13.19
N ALA A 52 -11.36 -5.93 -12.85
CA ALA A 52 -12.58 -5.15 -12.56
C ALA A 52 -13.29 -5.32 -11.21
N THR A 53 -12.68 -5.84 -10.15
CA THR A 53 -13.27 -5.60 -8.82
C THR A 53 -12.83 -4.21 -8.36
N TYR A 54 -13.79 -3.30 -8.08
CA TYR A 54 -13.52 -2.08 -7.31
C TYR A 54 -12.77 -2.49 -6.04
N VAL A 55 -11.44 -2.38 -6.03
CA VAL A 55 -10.66 -2.85 -4.88
C VAL A 55 -10.75 -1.78 -3.81
N THR A 56 -11.85 -1.82 -3.07
CA THR A 56 -12.03 -1.11 -1.82
C THR A 56 -11.03 -1.65 -0.80
N GLY A 57 -10.48 -0.79 0.05
CA GLY A 57 -9.54 -1.21 1.10
C GLY A 57 -8.09 -1.28 0.63
N HIS A 58 -7.72 -0.50 -0.39
CA HIS A 58 -6.33 -0.13 -0.60
C HIS A 58 -5.96 0.99 0.37
N GLU A 59 -5.07 0.69 1.29
CA GLU A 59 -4.39 1.70 2.09
C GLU A 59 -2.88 1.56 1.89
N LEU A 60 -2.19 2.70 1.97
CA LEU A 60 -0.73 2.76 1.95
C LEU A 60 -0.29 3.88 2.89
N PHE A 61 0.63 3.56 3.78
CA PHE A 61 1.20 4.49 4.75
C PHE A 61 2.71 4.35 4.74
N TRP A 62 3.40 5.48 4.94
CA TRP A 62 4.79 5.47 5.36
C TRP A 62 4.85 5.42 6.89
N HIS A 63 5.61 4.50 7.43
CA HIS A 63 5.74 4.34 8.87
C HIS A 63 7.10 3.72 9.23
N GLU A 64 7.87 4.42 10.07
CA GLU A 64 9.16 3.94 10.61
C GLU A 64 10.13 3.39 9.56
N GLY A 65 10.22 4.05 8.40
CA GLY A 65 11.14 3.63 7.32
C GLY A 65 10.61 2.51 6.43
N GLN A 66 9.36 2.10 6.60
CA GLN A 66 8.70 1.09 5.78
C GLN A 66 7.42 1.61 5.16
N LEU A 67 7.01 0.96 4.08
CA LEU A 67 5.64 1.04 3.61
C LEU A 67 4.80 0.02 4.33
N VAL A 68 3.61 0.43 4.73
CA VAL A 68 2.59 -0.43 5.31
C VAL A 68 1.35 -0.30 4.47
N GLY A 69 0.81 -1.43 4.00
CA GLY A 69 -0.34 -1.41 3.13
C GLY A 69 -1.34 -2.50 3.40
N THR A 70 -2.51 -2.31 2.78
CA THR A 70 -3.58 -3.30 2.75
C THR A 70 -4.08 -3.45 1.33
N THR A 71 -4.34 -4.68 0.91
CA THR A 71 -5.13 -4.98 -0.29
C THR A 71 -5.88 -6.29 -0.09
N ALA A 72 -7.14 -6.37 -0.50
CA ALA A 72 -7.94 -7.61 -0.46
C ALA A 72 -7.90 -8.39 0.87
N ALA A 73 -7.94 -7.67 2.01
CA ALA A 73 -7.81 -8.21 3.38
C ALA A 73 -6.42 -8.74 3.78
N THR A 74 -5.41 -8.48 2.96
CA THR A 74 -4.00 -8.76 3.23
C THR A 74 -3.31 -7.49 3.72
N VAL A 75 -2.80 -7.52 4.95
CA VAL A 75 -1.93 -6.48 5.51
C VAL A 75 -0.48 -6.88 5.25
N PHE A 76 0.33 -5.96 4.74
CA PHE A 76 1.72 -6.21 4.38
C PHE A 76 2.61 -5.02 4.69
N THR A 77 3.92 -5.28 4.73
CA THR A 77 4.96 -4.26 4.74
C THR A 77 5.88 -4.41 3.55
N VAL A 78 6.48 -3.31 3.10
CA VAL A 78 7.55 -3.33 2.09
C VAL A 78 8.75 -2.55 2.59
N ASP A 79 9.93 -3.16 2.50
CA ASP A 79 11.20 -2.45 2.67
C ASP A 79 11.46 -1.61 1.40
N PRO A 80 11.55 -0.28 1.49
CA PRO A 80 11.66 0.60 0.33
C PRO A 80 13.01 0.47 -0.42
N SER A 81 14.04 -0.06 0.24
CA SER A 81 15.38 -0.24 -0.33
C SER A 81 15.48 -1.56 -1.10
N SER A 82 14.99 -2.66 -0.53
CA SER A 82 15.06 -3.99 -1.14
C SER A 82 13.84 -4.32 -2.00
N TRP A 83 12.71 -3.66 -1.74
CA TRP A 83 11.38 -3.98 -2.28
C TRP A 83 10.85 -5.35 -1.83
N GLU A 84 11.38 -5.86 -0.73
CA GLU A 84 10.89 -7.09 -0.14
C GLU A 84 9.53 -6.86 0.52
N LEU A 85 8.51 -7.54 -0.01
CA LEU A 85 7.18 -7.57 0.59
C LEU A 85 7.08 -8.68 1.63
N THR A 86 6.61 -8.32 2.82
CA THR A 86 6.28 -9.26 3.90
C THR A 86 4.78 -9.20 4.19
N VAL A 87 4.09 -10.33 4.04
CA VAL A 87 2.69 -10.46 4.47
C VAL A 87 2.62 -10.63 5.98
N LEU A 88 1.83 -9.80 6.65
CA LEU A 88 1.63 -9.84 8.09
C LEU A 88 0.33 -10.56 8.50
N SER A 89 -0.70 -10.54 7.64
CA SER A 89 -2.00 -11.17 7.88
C SER A 89 -2.84 -11.18 6.60
N GLU A 90 -3.75 -12.15 6.47
CA GLU A 90 -4.63 -12.36 5.31
C GLU A 90 -6.14 -12.33 5.68
N ASP A 91 -6.48 -11.71 6.81
CA ASP A 91 -7.86 -11.67 7.34
C ASP A 91 -8.23 -10.33 8.00
N LYS A 92 -7.54 -9.24 7.63
CA LYS A 92 -7.67 -7.91 8.25
C LYS A 92 -7.87 -6.83 7.19
N THR A 93 -8.77 -5.88 7.45
CA THR A 93 -9.14 -4.81 6.51
C THR A 93 -9.13 -3.45 7.18
N ASN A 94 -9.27 -2.37 6.41
CA ASN A 94 -9.42 -1.00 6.91
C ASN A 94 -8.27 -0.58 7.85
N LEU A 95 -7.04 -0.69 7.36
CA LEU A 95 -5.85 -0.31 8.11
C LEU A 95 -5.83 1.20 8.33
N ALA A 96 -5.48 1.60 9.56
CA ALA A 96 -5.18 2.98 9.88
C ALA A 96 -3.98 3.06 10.81
N ILE A 97 -3.16 4.09 10.65
CA ILE A 97 -2.05 4.40 11.55
C ILE A 97 -2.29 5.76 12.18
N ASP A 98 -2.29 5.84 13.52
CA ASP A 98 -2.44 7.11 14.22
C ASP A 98 -1.13 7.90 14.30
N ARG A 99 -1.20 9.14 14.83
CA ARG A 99 -0.03 10.03 14.97
C ARG A 99 1.03 9.52 15.96
N LEU A 100 0.70 8.55 16.79
CA LEU A 100 1.62 7.91 17.74
C LEU A 100 2.23 6.62 17.16
N GLY A 101 1.90 6.28 15.92
CA GLY A 101 2.39 5.07 15.26
C GLY A 101 1.61 3.81 15.62
N ASN A 102 0.43 3.92 16.23
CA ASN A 102 -0.38 2.74 16.52
C ASN A 102 -1.16 2.31 15.28
N TRP A 103 -1.10 1.02 14.98
CA TRP A 103 -1.82 0.44 13.86
C TRP A 103 -3.16 -0.09 14.34
N TYR A 104 -4.19 0.13 13.52
CA TYR A 104 -5.54 -0.31 13.76
C TYR A 104 -6.06 -1.04 12.53
N TYR A 105 -6.88 -2.06 12.75
CA TYR A 105 -7.50 -2.81 11.67
C TYR A 105 -8.89 -3.27 12.09
N SER A 106 -9.74 -3.50 11.09
CA SER A 106 -11.04 -4.13 11.28
C SER A 106 -10.97 -5.64 11.03
N LYS A 107 -11.64 -6.42 11.88
CA LYS A 107 -11.96 -7.83 11.63
C LYS A 107 -13.44 -8.05 11.93
N GLY A 108 -14.22 -8.33 10.89
CA GLY A 108 -15.68 -8.29 11.00
C GLY A 108 -16.18 -6.86 11.31
N ALA A 109 -17.02 -6.72 12.33
CA ALA A 109 -17.54 -5.42 12.76
C ALA A 109 -16.70 -4.75 13.86
N ASP A 110 -15.61 -5.39 14.27
CA ASP A 110 -14.80 -4.97 15.41
C ASP A 110 -13.51 -4.28 14.96
N LEU A 111 -13.12 -3.23 15.68
CA LEU A 111 -11.87 -2.50 15.53
C LEU A 111 -10.84 -3.00 16.55
N TYR A 112 -9.65 -3.34 16.08
CA TYR A 112 -8.54 -3.83 16.89
C TYR A 112 -7.33 -2.93 16.76
N ARG A 113 -6.50 -2.88 17.80
CA ARG A 113 -5.14 -2.33 17.75
C ARG A 113 -4.16 -3.47 17.54
N TRP A 114 -3.19 -3.29 16.64
CA TRP A 114 -2.11 -4.25 16.46
C TRP A 114 -1.18 -4.23 17.69
N THR A 115 -0.96 -5.40 18.29
CA THR A 115 -0.03 -5.59 19.40
C THR A 115 0.94 -6.70 19.02
N SER A 116 2.24 -6.39 19.02
CA SER A 116 3.33 -7.36 18.87
C SER A 116 3.54 -8.18 20.14
#